data_AF-A0A2P5NP88-F1
#
_entry.id   AF-A0A2P5NP88-F1
#
_cell.length_a   1.000
_cell.length_b   1.000
_cell.length_c   1.000
_cell.angle_alpha   90.00
_cell.angle_beta   90.00
_cell.angle_gamma   90.00
#
_symmetry.space_group_name_H-M   'P 1'
#
loop_
_entity.id
_entity.type
_entity.pdbx_description
1 polymer ?
#
loop_
_entity_poly.entity_id
_entity_poly.type
_entity_poly.pdbx_seq_one_letter_code
_entity_poly.pdbx_strand_id
1 'polypeptide(L)'
;MALGETQALLARLFTDVAARRAFFAAPQAEALRYGLSDEEAATLAGLDRGEVESFAKSLLGKRALDTRKTLPLTARALGDRFDRLLFEAIDAPTKERHRGDAAALAQRLATTPCSPPWIADLARYEMAFVDARRSGFVALARRFAWPVNDIARQLAAGARPDVSPRGRVGLWFRAPQGRMFHHMF
;
A
#
# COMPACT_ATOMS: atom_id res chain seq x y z
N MET A 1 19.38 15.88 -24.47
CA MET A 1 18.95 14.71 -23.69
C MET A 1 18.23 15.20 -22.45
N ALA A 2 16.91 15.26 -22.54
CA ALA A 2 15.99 15.56 -21.46
C ALA A 2 15.79 14.29 -20.59
N LEU A 3 16.86 13.90 -19.86
CA LEU A 3 16.89 12.65 -19.08
C LEU A 3 15.82 12.65 -17.99
N GLY A 4 15.58 13.81 -17.37
CA GLY A 4 14.58 13.95 -16.30
C GLY A 4 13.15 13.72 -16.81
N GLU A 5 12.84 14.27 -17.98
CA GLU A 5 11.56 14.19 -18.66
C GLU A 5 11.29 12.74 -19.11
N THR A 6 12.30 12.10 -19.70
CA THR A 6 12.23 10.68 -20.10
C THR A 6 11.98 9.78 -18.90
N GLN A 7 12.72 9.98 -17.81
CA GLN A 7 12.55 9.21 -16.57
C GLN A 7 11.18 9.45 -15.92
N ALA A 8 10.69 10.70 -15.95
CA ALA A 8 9.39 11.06 -15.41
C ALA A 8 8.25 10.41 -16.20
N LEU A 9 8.33 10.41 -17.54
CA LEU A 9 7.35 9.75 -18.39
C LEU A 9 7.34 8.23 -18.16
N LEU A 10 8.51 7.58 -18.19
CA LEU A 10 8.62 6.14 -17.92
C LEU A 10 8.09 5.76 -16.54
N ALA A 11 8.45 6.52 -15.51
CA ALA A 11 7.94 6.30 -14.15
C ALA A 11 6.41 6.34 -14.11
N ARG A 12 5.80 7.27 -14.87
CA ARG A 12 4.36 7.41 -14.97
C ARG A 12 3.73 6.27 -15.76
N LEU A 13 4.28 5.85 -16.88
CA LEU A 13 3.81 4.67 -17.64
C LEU A 13 3.75 3.41 -16.77
N PHE A 14 4.75 3.23 -15.90
CA PHE A 14 4.83 2.05 -15.04
C PHE A 14 3.95 2.10 -13.80
N THR A 15 3.43 3.25 -13.41
CA THR A 15 2.72 3.43 -12.13
C THR A 15 1.30 3.95 -12.27
N ASP A 16 0.94 4.52 -13.41
CA ASP A 16 -0.37 5.12 -13.70
C ASP A 16 -1.00 4.42 -14.91
N VAL A 17 -2.09 3.70 -14.66
CA VAL A 17 -2.85 2.97 -15.68
C VAL A 17 -3.50 3.92 -16.67
N ALA A 18 -4.00 5.08 -16.23
CA ALA A 18 -4.64 6.05 -17.11
C ALA A 18 -3.61 6.72 -18.02
N ALA A 19 -2.47 7.14 -17.48
CA ALA A 19 -1.37 7.70 -18.27
C ALA A 19 -0.83 6.67 -19.27
N ARG A 20 -0.67 5.40 -18.86
CA ARG A 20 -0.23 4.34 -19.77
C ARG A 20 -1.23 4.10 -20.90
N ARG A 21 -2.54 4.10 -20.61
CA ARG A 21 -3.59 3.99 -21.64
C ARG A 21 -3.56 5.17 -22.61
N ALA A 22 -3.41 6.39 -22.10
CA ALA A 22 -3.31 7.60 -22.92
C ALA A 22 -2.07 7.56 -23.82
N PHE A 23 -0.91 7.17 -23.27
CA PHE A 23 0.33 7.04 -24.02
C PHE A 23 0.20 6.05 -25.18
N PHE A 24 -0.29 4.83 -24.95
CA PHE A 24 -0.45 3.86 -26.04
C PHE A 24 -1.57 4.18 -27.03
N ALA A 25 -2.42 5.17 -26.75
CA ALA A 25 -3.39 5.69 -27.72
C ALA A 25 -2.77 6.72 -28.67
N ALA A 26 -1.80 7.51 -28.20
CA ALA A 26 -1.13 8.55 -29.00
C ALA A 26 0.32 8.79 -28.52
N PRO A 27 1.25 7.83 -28.73
CA PRO A 27 2.52 7.81 -28.00
C PRO A 27 3.44 8.99 -28.35
N GLN A 28 3.51 9.38 -29.63
CA GLN A 28 4.26 10.56 -30.06
C GLN A 28 3.73 11.84 -29.42
N ALA A 29 2.40 12.04 -29.47
CA ALA A 29 1.77 13.25 -28.96
C ALA A 29 1.89 13.38 -27.43
N GLU A 30 1.75 12.26 -26.71
CA GLU A 30 1.89 12.23 -25.25
C GLU A 30 3.36 12.42 -24.81
N ALA A 31 4.33 11.90 -25.56
CA ALA A 31 5.75 12.15 -25.31
C ALA A 31 6.12 13.63 -25.52
N LEU A 32 5.67 14.25 -26.61
CA LEU A 32 5.88 15.67 -26.88
C LEU A 32 5.24 16.56 -25.82
N ARG A 33 4.04 16.21 -25.35
CA ARG A 33 3.37 16.89 -24.21
C ARG A 33 4.17 16.87 -22.93
N TYR A 34 5.06 15.88 -22.78
CA TYR A 34 5.95 15.74 -21.63
C TYR A 34 7.23 16.59 -21.75
N GLY A 35 7.38 17.37 -22.83
CA GLY A 35 8.53 18.24 -23.06
C GLY A 35 9.71 17.54 -23.75
N LEU A 36 9.49 16.36 -24.31
CA LEU A 36 10.50 15.63 -25.08
C LEU A 36 10.64 16.20 -26.49
N SER A 37 11.84 16.09 -27.07
CA SER A 37 12.06 16.42 -28.48
C SER A 37 11.37 15.41 -29.41
N ASP A 38 11.23 15.73 -30.70
CA ASP A 38 10.67 14.81 -31.69
C ASP A 38 11.43 13.47 -31.78
N GLU A 39 12.76 13.51 -31.64
CA GLU A 39 13.62 12.32 -31.67
C GLU A 39 13.44 11.45 -30.40
N GLU A 40 13.39 12.09 -29.23
CA GLU A 40 13.14 11.41 -27.95
C GLU A 40 11.72 10.83 -27.91
N ALA A 41 10.74 11.58 -28.43
CA ALA A 41 9.35 11.13 -28.56
C ALA A 41 9.22 9.95 -29.52
N ALA A 42 9.90 9.97 -30.67
CA ALA A 42 9.91 8.85 -31.62
C ALA A 42 10.53 7.59 -31.01
N THR A 43 11.60 7.76 -30.22
CA THR A 43 12.23 6.65 -29.49
C THR A 43 11.27 6.02 -28.48
N LEU A 44 10.58 6.82 -27.67
CA LEU A 44 9.60 6.30 -26.70
C LEU A 44 8.34 5.74 -27.36
N ALA A 45 7.94 6.28 -28.52
CA ALA A 45 6.82 5.74 -29.28
C ALA A 45 7.09 4.33 -29.82
N GLY A 46 8.35 3.93 -29.94
CA GLY A 46 8.77 2.58 -30.30
C GLY A 46 8.73 1.57 -29.15
N LEU A 47 8.33 1.96 -27.93
CA LEU A 47 8.23 1.04 -26.79
C LEU A 47 7.20 -0.07 -27.05
N ASP A 48 7.57 -1.32 -26.76
CA ASP A 48 6.63 -2.43 -26.83
C ASP A 48 5.60 -2.35 -25.70
N ARG A 49 4.32 -2.40 -26.08
CA ARG A 49 3.20 -2.33 -25.13
C ARG A 49 3.17 -3.52 -24.18
N GLY A 50 3.50 -4.72 -24.67
CA GLY A 50 3.50 -5.95 -23.88
C GLY A 50 4.57 -5.90 -22.77
N GLU A 51 5.78 -5.45 -23.10
CA GLU A 51 6.88 -5.27 -22.16
C GLU A 51 6.54 -4.24 -21.08
N VAL A 52 6.00 -3.08 -21.48
CA VAL A 52 5.60 -2.02 -20.52
C VAL A 52 4.50 -2.51 -19.58
N GLU A 53 3.47 -3.20 -20.09
CA GLU A 53 2.41 -3.78 -19.25
C GLU A 53 2.94 -4.88 -18.32
N SER A 54 3.83 -5.74 -18.80
CA SER A 54 4.46 -6.80 -18.00
C SER A 54 5.28 -6.22 -16.85
N PHE A 55 6.06 -5.18 -17.13
CA PHE A 55 6.85 -4.49 -16.12
C PHE A 55 5.97 -3.77 -15.09
N ALA A 56 4.92 -3.07 -15.55
CA ALA A 56 3.96 -2.42 -14.66
C ALA A 56 3.26 -3.43 -13.72
N LYS A 57 2.86 -4.60 -14.24
CA LYS A 57 2.30 -5.69 -13.43
C LYS A 57 3.31 -6.21 -12.40
N SER A 58 4.57 -6.37 -12.79
CA SER A 58 5.64 -6.83 -11.89
C SER A 58 5.86 -5.85 -10.74
N LEU A 59 5.81 -4.55 -11.01
CA LEU A 59 5.88 -3.51 -9.97
C LEU A 59 4.69 -3.56 -9.00
N LEU A 60 3.47 -3.73 -9.51
CA LEU A 60 2.29 -3.90 -8.66
C LEU A 60 2.39 -5.15 -7.79
N GLY A 61 2.86 -6.27 -8.35
CA GLY A 61 3.13 -7.50 -7.60
C GLY A 61 4.13 -7.29 -6.46
N LYS A 62 5.22 -6.55 -6.71
CA LYS A 62 6.20 -6.20 -5.68
C LYS A 62 5.59 -5.35 -4.56
N ARG A 63 4.81 -4.32 -4.92
CA ARG A 63 4.08 -3.48 -3.96
C ARG A 63 3.13 -4.29 -3.09
N ALA A 64 2.40 -5.23 -3.69
CA ALA A 64 1.51 -6.14 -2.98
C ALA A 64 2.29 -7.02 -1.99
N LEU A 65 3.40 -7.64 -2.40
CA LEU A 65 4.25 -8.45 -1.53
C LEU A 65 4.79 -7.64 -0.34
N ASP A 66 5.26 -6.42 -0.56
CA ASP A 66 5.79 -5.58 0.51
C ASP A 66 4.69 -5.08 1.47
N THR A 67 3.48 -4.81 0.95
CA THR A 67 2.31 -4.49 1.77
C THR A 67 1.89 -5.71 2.61
N ARG A 68 1.90 -6.93 2.05
CA ARG A 68 1.60 -8.16 2.80
C ARG A 68 2.59 -8.43 3.93
N LYS A 69 3.88 -8.07 3.76
CA LYS A 69 4.87 -8.13 4.85
C LYS A 69 4.58 -7.11 5.95
N THR A 70 3.97 -5.99 5.59
CA THR A 70 3.66 -4.88 6.51
C THR A 70 2.36 -5.13 7.28
N LEU A 71 1.37 -5.74 6.64
CA LEU A 71 0.04 -6.06 7.18
C LEU A 71 -0.28 -7.57 7.05
N PRO A 72 0.53 -8.46 7.66
CA PRO A 72 0.42 -9.90 7.44
C PRO A 72 -0.92 -10.51 7.88
N LEU A 73 -1.49 -10.05 8.99
CA LEU A 73 -2.76 -10.57 9.50
C LEU A 73 -3.94 -10.01 8.71
N THR A 74 -3.88 -8.74 8.31
CA THR A 74 -4.87 -8.15 7.39
C THR A 74 -4.85 -8.87 6.04
N ALA A 75 -3.67 -9.17 5.50
CA ALA A 75 -3.52 -9.96 4.28
C ALA A 75 -4.12 -11.35 4.41
N ARG A 76 -3.87 -12.03 5.53
CA ARG A 76 -4.48 -13.33 5.82
C ARG A 76 -6.00 -13.26 5.92
N ALA A 77 -6.54 -12.24 6.57
CA ALA A 77 -7.97 -12.07 6.77
C ALA A 77 -8.72 -11.70 5.47
N LEU A 78 -8.10 -10.91 4.58
CA LEU A 78 -8.69 -10.52 3.31
C LEU A 78 -8.56 -11.60 2.23
N GLY A 79 -7.53 -12.45 2.32
CA GLY A 79 -7.27 -13.51 1.34
C GLY A 79 -7.11 -12.93 -0.07
N ASP A 80 -7.83 -13.51 -1.03
CA ASP A 80 -7.77 -13.12 -2.45
C ASP A 80 -8.21 -11.69 -2.72
N ARG A 81 -8.97 -11.08 -1.80
CA ARG A 81 -9.42 -9.68 -1.93
C ARG A 81 -8.33 -8.67 -1.61
N PHE A 82 -7.22 -9.09 -1.00
CA PHE A 82 -6.17 -8.18 -0.55
C PHE A 82 -5.59 -7.36 -1.70
N ASP A 83 -5.12 -8.02 -2.76
CA ASP A 83 -4.41 -7.33 -3.86
C ASP A 83 -5.37 -6.37 -4.59
N ARG A 84 -6.62 -6.79 -4.82
CA ARG A 84 -7.66 -5.94 -5.40
C ARG A 84 -7.88 -4.68 -4.56
N LEU A 85 -8.12 -4.82 -3.27
CA LEU A 85 -8.38 -3.68 -2.38
C LEU A 85 -7.16 -2.77 -2.26
N LEU A 86 -5.96 -3.34 -2.28
CA LEU A 86 -4.71 -2.58 -2.30
C LEU A 86 -4.58 -1.76 -3.59
N PHE A 87 -4.81 -2.37 -4.74
CA PHE A 87 -4.69 -1.68 -6.03
C PHE A 87 -5.77 -0.61 -6.22
N GLU A 88 -6.93 -0.78 -5.60
CA GLU A 88 -7.94 0.29 -5.53
C GLU A 88 -7.59 1.38 -4.49
N ALA A 89 -6.67 1.12 -3.55
CA ALA A 89 -6.26 2.08 -2.52
C ALA A 89 -5.05 2.93 -2.92
N ILE A 90 -4.17 2.40 -3.76
CA ILE A 90 -2.94 3.07 -4.15
C ILE A 90 -3.13 3.84 -5.45
N ASP A 91 -3.02 5.15 -5.37
CA ASP A 91 -2.93 6.02 -6.55
C ASP A 91 -1.52 6.59 -6.66
N ALA A 92 -0.94 6.42 -7.85
CA ALA A 92 0.34 7.00 -8.27
C ALA A 92 1.57 6.56 -7.41
N PRO A 93 2.80 6.94 -7.79
CA PRO A 93 4.01 6.54 -7.07
C PRO A 93 4.16 7.30 -5.74
N THR A 94 4.32 6.57 -4.63
CA THR A 94 4.61 7.14 -3.31
C THR A 94 6.12 7.14 -3.04
N LYS A 95 6.63 8.16 -2.33
CA LYS A 95 8.06 8.25 -1.95
C LYS A 95 8.43 7.25 -0.83
N GLU A 96 7.49 6.94 0.07
CA GLU A 96 7.66 5.95 1.15
C GLU A 96 6.99 4.61 0.78
N ARG A 97 7.47 3.98 -0.30
CA ARG A 97 6.77 2.91 -1.05
C ARG A 97 6.11 1.82 -0.18
N HIS A 98 6.80 1.26 0.81
CA HIS A 98 6.26 0.10 1.53
C HIS A 98 5.22 0.48 2.60
N ARG A 99 5.48 1.58 3.32
CA ARG A 99 4.56 2.07 4.37
C ARG A 99 3.38 2.81 3.75
N GLY A 100 3.62 3.62 2.72
CA GLY A 100 2.61 4.41 2.04
C GLY A 100 1.48 3.55 1.51
N ASP A 101 1.82 2.41 0.90
CA ASP A 101 0.84 1.47 0.35
C ASP A 101 0.00 0.80 1.45
N ALA A 102 0.65 0.34 2.53
CA ALA A 102 -0.03 -0.21 3.69
C ALA A 102 -0.94 0.82 4.40
N ALA A 103 -0.48 2.07 4.52
CA ALA A 103 -1.25 3.16 5.09
C ALA A 103 -2.47 3.51 4.20
N ALA A 104 -2.29 3.55 2.88
CA ALA A 104 -3.37 3.79 1.93
C ALA A 104 -4.46 2.70 2.02
N LEU A 105 -4.05 1.42 2.08
CA LEU A 105 -4.98 0.32 2.29
C LEU A 105 -5.71 0.43 3.64
N ALA A 106 -4.98 0.68 4.73
CA ALA A 106 -5.59 0.83 6.05
C ALA A 106 -6.60 2.00 6.10
N GLN A 107 -6.30 3.11 5.42
CA GLN A 107 -7.19 4.25 5.30
C GLN A 107 -8.45 3.88 4.50
N ARG A 108 -8.31 3.19 3.36
CA ARG A 108 -9.44 2.73 2.54
C ARG A 108 -10.37 1.81 3.32
N LEU A 109 -9.81 0.86 4.07
CA LEU A 109 -10.59 -0.05 4.91
C LEU A 109 -11.33 0.68 6.03
N ALA A 110 -10.80 1.81 6.52
CA ALA A 110 -11.44 2.61 7.55
C ALA A 110 -12.58 3.49 7.01
N THR A 111 -12.50 3.94 5.77
CA THR A 111 -13.53 4.80 5.15
C THR A 111 -14.63 4.01 4.43
N THR A 112 -14.33 2.79 4.01
CA THR A 112 -15.25 1.95 3.24
C THR A 112 -15.66 0.73 4.06
N PRO A 113 -16.96 0.51 4.31
CA PRO A 113 -17.43 -0.71 4.96
C PRO A 113 -16.91 -1.95 4.24
N CYS A 114 -16.21 -2.80 4.97
CA CYS A 114 -15.61 -4.02 4.43
C CYS A 114 -15.95 -5.20 5.34
N SER A 115 -16.20 -6.36 4.73
CA SER A 115 -16.31 -7.61 5.48
C SER A 115 -14.93 -8.27 5.56
N PRO A 116 -14.47 -8.74 6.72
CA PRO A 116 -15.17 -8.72 8.01
C PRO A 116 -15.15 -7.32 8.67
N PRO A 117 -16.15 -6.98 9.51
CA PRO A 117 -16.32 -5.61 10.03
C PRO A 117 -15.17 -5.13 10.93
N TRP A 118 -14.35 -6.04 11.45
CA TRP A 118 -13.16 -5.73 12.25
C TRP A 118 -11.90 -5.48 11.42
N ILE A 119 -11.95 -5.63 10.09
CA ILE A 119 -10.75 -5.61 9.24
C ILE A 119 -10.03 -4.26 9.27
N ALA A 120 -10.78 -3.16 9.37
CA ALA A 120 -10.23 -1.81 9.49
C ALA A 120 -9.43 -1.65 10.79
N ASP A 121 -9.97 -2.17 11.89
CA ASP A 121 -9.32 -2.13 13.19
C ASP A 121 -8.06 -3.02 13.22
N LEU A 122 -8.09 -4.19 12.55
CA LEU A 122 -6.90 -5.03 12.40
C LEU A 122 -5.80 -4.32 11.60
N ALA A 123 -6.13 -3.69 10.47
CA ALA A 123 -5.16 -2.95 9.67
C ALA A 123 -4.55 -1.78 10.47
N ARG A 124 -5.38 -1.04 11.21
CA ARG A 124 -4.93 0.05 12.11
C ARG A 124 -4.07 -0.46 13.26
N TYR A 125 -4.34 -1.66 13.75
CA TYR A 125 -3.57 -2.34 14.78
C TYR A 125 -2.16 -2.70 14.28
N GLU A 126 -2.06 -3.31 13.09
CA GLU A 126 -0.77 -3.62 12.46
C GLU A 126 0.03 -2.34 12.12
N MET A 127 -0.65 -1.31 11.59
CA MET A 127 -0.01 -0.01 11.32
C MET A 127 0.55 0.67 12.56
N ALA A 128 -0.02 0.44 13.75
CA ALA A 128 0.51 1.02 14.98
C ALA A 128 1.93 0.51 15.29
N PHE A 129 2.24 -0.75 14.95
CA PHE A 129 3.59 -1.30 15.04
C PHE A 129 4.55 -0.67 14.02
N VAL A 130 4.07 -0.39 12.81
CA VAL A 130 4.84 0.29 11.76
C VAL A 130 5.17 1.72 12.19
N ASP A 131 4.20 2.42 12.74
CA ASP A 131 4.34 3.80 13.19
C ASP A 131 5.28 3.89 14.40
N ALA A 132 5.16 2.99 15.38
CA ALA A 132 6.02 2.92 16.56
C ALA A 132 7.49 2.58 16.26
N ARG A 133 7.80 2.09 15.04
CA ARG A 133 9.17 1.81 14.61
C ARG A 133 9.91 3.02 14.03
N ARG A 134 9.22 4.10 13.63
CA ARG A 134 9.77 5.22 12.85
C ARG A 134 10.62 6.21 13.67
N SER A 135 10.42 6.29 14.99
CA SER A 135 10.91 7.42 15.77
C SER A 135 11.44 6.96 17.13
N GLY A 136 12.40 7.71 17.68
CA GLY A 136 13.08 7.42 18.96
C GLY A 136 12.13 7.10 20.12
N PHE A 137 11.75 8.11 20.91
CA PHE A 137 10.71 7.92 21.92
C PHE A 137 9.33 8.01 21.25
N VAL A 138 8.54 6.95 21.33
CA VAL A 138 7.15 6.93 20.82
C VAL A 138 6.23 6.40 21.89
N ALA A 139 5.20 7.18 22.21
CA ALA A 139 4.00 6.73 22.92
C ALA A 139 2.80 6.94 22.00
N LEU A 140 2.16 5.85 21.57
CA LEU A 140 1.00 5.87 20.69
C LEU A 140 -0.16 5.18 21.39
N ALA A 141 -1.30 5.85 21.45
CA ALA A 141 -2.55 5.28 21.93
C ALA A 141 -3.56 5.20 20.78
N ARG A 142 -4.25 4.06 20.63
CA ARG A 142 -5.34 3.90 19.65
C ARG A 142 -6.53 3.19 20.26
N ARG A 143 -7.72 3.66 19.90
CA ARG A 143 -9.00 3.02 20.24
C ARG A 143 -9.47 2.17 19.07
N PHE A 144 -9.97 0.99 19.39
CA PHE A 144 -10.53 -0.01 18.48
C PHE A 144 -11.95 -0.33 18.95
N ALA A 145 -12.86 -0.51 18.01
CA ALA A 145 -14.22 -0.99 18.27
C ALA A 145 -14.25 -2.51 18.52
N TRP A 146 -13.24 -3.22 18.02
CA TRP A 146 -13.14 -4.67 18.10
C TRP A 146 -11.97 -5.15 18.96
N PRO A 147 -12.04 -6.38 19.53
CA PRO A 147 -10.95 -6.97 20.30
C PRO A 147 -9.81 -7.45 19.38
N VAL A 148 -9.10 -6.50 18.77
CA VAL A 148 -8.05 -6.73 17.77
C VAL A 148 -6.93 -7.65 18.24
N ASN A 149 -6.65 -7.67 19.54
CA ASN A 149 -5.66 -8.55 20.14
C ASN A 149 -6.08 -10.02 20.11
N ASP A 150 -7.38 -10.30 20.32
CA ASP A 150 -7.94 -11.64 20.27
C ASP A 150 -8.07 -12.10 18.82
N ILE A 151 -8.52 -11.20 17.93
CA ILE A 151 -8.56 -11.42 16.47
C ILE A 151 -7.18 -11.77 15.94
N ALA A 152 -6.16 -10.95 16.27
CA ALA A 152 -4.80 -11.15 15.81
C ALA A 152 -4.24 -12.50 16.29
N ARG A 153 -4.51 -12.88 17.56
CA ARG A 153 -4.10 -14.17 18.12
C ARG A 153 -4.76 -15.34 17.40
N GLN A 154 -6.07 -15.28 17.16
CA GLN A 154 -6.81 -16.33 16.45
C GLN A 154 -6.32 -16.48 15.00
N LEU A 155 -6.13 -15.36 14.28
CA LEU A 155 -5.58 -15.38 12.91
C LEU A 155 -4.14 -15.92 12.86
N ALA A 156 -3.31 -15.58 13.85
CA ALA A 156 -1.96 -16.09 13.95
C ALA A 156 -1.94 -17.62 14.13
N ALA A 157 -2.89 -18.15 14.91
CA ALA A 157 -3.12 -19.59 15.10
C ALA A 157 -3.81 -20.28 13.92
N GLY A 158 -4.18 -19.55 12.86
CA GLY A 158 -4.90 -20.09 11.71
C GLY A 158 -6.40 -20.33 11.94
N ALA A 159 -6.94 -19.88 13.07
CA ALA A 159 -8.37 -19.97 13.37
C ALA A 159 -9.15 -18.85 12.67
N ARG A 160 -10.44 -19.12 12.40
CA ARG A 160 -11.39 -18.08 11.98
C ARG A 160 -11.78 -17.25 13.20
N PRO A 161 -11.62 -15.92 13.17
CA PRO A 161 -11.99 -15.08 14.31
C PRO A 161 -13.47 -15.20 14.66
N ASP A 162 -13.75 -15.73 15.85
CA ASP A 162 -15.08 -15.69 16.47
C ASP A 162 -15.04 -14.69 17.61
N VAL A 163 -15.54 -13.48 17.34
CA VAL A 163 -15.46 -12.34 18.24
C VAL A 163 -16.69 -11.45 18.11
N SER A 164 -17.12 -10.87 19.23
CA SER A 164 -18.14 -9.82 19.27
C SER A 164 -17.50 -8.44 19.43
N PRO A 165 -18.18 -7.35 18.99
CA PRO A 165 -17.70 -5.99 19.23
C PRO A 165 -17.40 -5.77 20.71
N ARG A 166 -16.16 -5.40 21.01
CA ARG A 166 -15.70 -5.08 22.35
C ARG A 166 -14.60 -4.05 22.21
N GLY A 167 -14.92 -2.82 22.59
CA GLY A 167 -13.99 -1.70 22.51
C GLY A 167 -12.72 -2.00 23.28
N ARG A 168 -11.57 -1.70 22.67
CA ARG A 168 -10.26 -1.87 23.27
C ARG A 168 -9.40 -0.63 23.06
N VAL A 169 -8.46 -0.40 23.97
CA VAL A 169 -7.43 0.63 23.80
C VAL A 169 -6.07 -0.03 23.76
N GLY A 170 -5.33 0.20 22.69
CA GLY A 170 -3.94 -0.23 22.55
C GLY A 170 -2.98 0.91 22.89
N LEU A 171 -1.96 0.60 23.67
CA LEU A 171 -0.81 1.47 23.90
C LEU A 171 0.43 0.82 23.30
N TRP A 172 1.18 1.58 22.51
CA TRP A 172 2.51 1.23 22.01
C TRP A 172 3.51 2.21 22.60
N PHE A 173 4.56 1.67 23.18
CA PHE A 173 5.62 2.45 23.80
C PHE A 173 6.97 1.95 23.32
N ARG A 174 7.86 2.85 22.93
CA ARG A 174 9.25 2.54 22.61
C ARG A 174 10.17 3.63 23.14
N ALA A 175 11.19 3.23 23.89
CA ALA A 175 12.29 4.10 24.28
C ALA A 175 13.33 4.18 23.14
N PRO A 176 14.13 5.27 23.04
CA PRO A 176 15.03 5.54 21.91
C PRO A 176 16.02 4.41 21.54
N GLN A 177 16.38 3.55 22.49
CA GLN A 177 17.26 2.38 22.29
C GLN A 177 16.62 1.08 22.84
N GLY A 178 15.33 1.13 23.18
CA GLY A 178 14.62 0.04 23.86
C GLY A 178 13.80 -0.85 22.93
N ARG A 179 13.38 -1.99 23.48
CA ARG A 179 12.35 -2.85 22.88
C ARG A 179 11.02 -2.10 22.85
N MET A 180 10.20 -2.41 21.86
CA MET A 180 8.83 -1.88 21.77
C MET A 180 7.92 -2.71 22.67
N PHE A 181 7.22 -2.02 23.55
CA PHE A 181 6.19 -2.56 24.44
C PHE A 181 4.82 -2.24 23.86
N HIS A 182 3.89 -3.18 24.04
CA HIS A 182 2.52 -3.03 23.58
C HIS A 182 1.58 -3.68 24.59
N HIS A 183 0.51 -2.96 24.97
CA HIS A 183 -0.51 -3.44 25.89
C HIS A 183 -1.91 -3.07 25.42
N MET A 184 -2.88 -3.92 25.71
CA MET A 184 -4.29 -3.75 25.31
C MET A 184 -5.18 -3.78 26.55
N PHE A 185 -5.96 -2.72 26.74
CA PHE A 185 -6.97 -2.55 27.78
C PHE A 185 -8.36 -2.85 27.22
#